data_AF-A0A7K2WRZ5-F1
#
_entry.id   AF-A0A7K2WRZ5-F1
#
_cell.length_a   1.000
_cell.length_b   1.000
_cell.length_c   1.000
_cell.angle_alpha   90.00
_cell.angle_beta   90.00
_cell.angle_gamma   90.00
#
_symmetry.space_group_name_H-M   'P 1'
#
loop_
_entity.id
_entity.type
_entity.pdbx_description
1 polymer ?
#
loop_
_entity_poly.entity_id
_entity_poly.type
_entity_poly.pdbx_seq_one_letter_code
_entity_poly.pdbx_strand_id
1 'polypeptide(L)' 'MAKAPVPGRVKTRLTPPFRPEEAAALAEAALCDTLDAVLAAPVRRRVLVLDGAPGAWL' A
#
# COMPACT_ATOMS: atom_id res chain seq x y z
N MET A 1 -8.71 -2.57 -4.92
CA MET A 1 -8.62 -1.15 -4.49
C MET A 1 -7.57 -1.09 -3.39
N ALA A 2 -6.54 -0.27 -3.57
CA ALA A 2 -5.55 0.03 -2.53
C ALA A 2 -5.98 1.26 -1.72
N LYS A 3 -5.47 1.40 -0.51
CA LYS A 3 -5.62 2.61 0.31
C LYS A 3 -4.25 3.26 0.47
N ALA A 4 -4.19 4.58 0.39
CA ALA A 4 -2.97 5.33 0.66
C ALA A 4 -2.42 4.94 2.05
N PRO A 5 -1.12 4.63 2.19
CA PRO A 5 -0.50 4.24 3.46
C PRO A 5 -0.43 5.42 4.44
N VAL A 6 -1.54 5.68 5.13
CA VAL A 6 -1.65 6.77 6.11
C VAL A 6 -1.76 6.19 7.53
N PRO A 7 -0.92 6.62 8.49
CA PRO A 7 -1.00 6.19 9.88
C PRO A 7 -2.42 6.28 10.44
N GLY A 8 -2.87 5.22 11.11
CA GLY A 8 -4.21 5.14 11.69
C GLY A 8 -5.35 4.91 10.70
N ARG A 9 -5.10 4.87 9.39
CA ARG A 9 -6.12 4.62 8.35
C ARG A 9 -5.97 3.27 7.65
N VAL A 10 -4.77 2.71 7.65
CA VAL A 10 -4.48 1.40 7.07
C VAL A 10 -4.02 0.43 8.15
N LYS A 11 -4.31 -0.86 7.93
CA LYS A 11 -3.84 -1.96 8.80
C LYS A 11 -4.09 -1.72 10.29
N THR A 12 -5.19 -1.07 10.66
CA THR A 12 -5.49 -0.65 12.03
C THR A 12 -5.58 -1.81 13.03
N ARG A 13 -5.92 -3.02 12.56
CA ARG A 13 -5.89 -4.25 13.36
C ARG A 13 -4.48 -4.73 13.75
N LEU A 14 -3.42 -4.14 13.20
CA LEU A 14 -2.03 -4.41 13.59
C LEU A 14 -1.58 -3.54 14.76
N THR A 15 -2.37 -2.55 15.18
CA THR A 15 -2.13 -1.75 16.38
C THR A 15 -2.95 -2.35 17.54
N PRO A 16 -2.40 -2.55 18.76
CA PRO A 16 -1.15 -2.00 19.29
C PRO A 16 0.18 -2.75 19.05
N PRO A 17 0.25 -4.00 18.52
CA PRO A 17 1.55 -4.63 18.26
C PRO A 17 2.51 -3.77 17.42
N PHE A 18 1.95 -2.98 16.52
CA PHE A 18 2.63 -1.94 15.75
C PHE A 18 2.07 -0.56 16.09
N ARG A 19 2.94 0.44 16.11
CA ARG A 19 2.56 1.85 16.08
C ARG A 19 1.80 2.16 14.78
N PRO A 20 0.91 3.17 14.77
CA PRO A 20 0.23 3.59 13.55
C PRO A 20 1.19 3.90 12.39
N GLU A 21 2.37 4.47 12.69
CA GLU A 21 3.42 4.75 11.70
C GLU A 21 4.01 3.47 11.11
N GLU A 22 4.29 2.47 11.96
CA GLU A 22 4.85 1.18 11.55
C GLU A 22 3.83 0.38 10.72
N ALA A 23 2.55 0.42 11.11
CA ALA A 23 1.48 -0.21 10.35
C ALA A 23 1.29 0.44 8.96
N ALA A 24 1.49 1.76 8.85
CA ALA A 24 1.49 2.47 7.58
C ALA A 24 2.72 2.13 6.73
N ALA A 25 3.91 2.11 7.31
CA ALA A 25 5.14 1.71 6.61
C ALA A 25 5.04 0.27 6.07
N LEU A 26 4.48 -0.65 6.86
CA LEU A 26 4.22 -2.02 6.42
C LEU A 26 3.20 -2.08 5.29
N ALA A 27 2.16 -1.25 5.34
CA ALA A 27 1.17 -1.16 4.26
C ALA A 27 1.78 -0.62 2.96
N GLU A 28 2.70 0.35 3.06
CA GLU A 28 3.45 0.90 1.93
C GLU A 28 4.35 -0.16 1.31
N ALA A 29 5.16 -0.85 2.11
CA ALA A 29 6.04 -1.92 1.63
C ALA A 29 5.24 -3.02 0.90
N ALA A 30 4.16 -3.51 1.51
CA ALA A 30 3.30 -4.51 0.88
C ALA A 30 2.64 -4.02 -0.42
N LEU A 31 2.35 -2.71 -0.53
CA LEU A 31 1.83 -2.12 -1.76
C LEU A 31 2.90 -2.03 -2.84
N CYS A 32 4.13 -1.62 -2.51
CA CYS A 32 5.27 -1.61 -3.42
C CYS A 32 5.52 -3.00 -4.00
N ASP A 33 5.61 -4.02 -3.15
CA ASP A 33 5.81 -5.42 -3.57
C ASP A 33 4.70 -5.88 -4.54
N THR A 34 3.47 -5.46 -4.27
CA THR A 34 2.32 -5.76 -5.15
C THR A 34 2.46 -5.05 -6.50
N LEU A 35 2.88 -3.78 -6.51
CA LEU A 35 3.08 -3.01 -7.73
C LEU A 35 4.22 -3.60 -8.57
N ASP A 36 5.33 -3.99 -7.95
CA ASP A 36 6.45 -4.66 -8.62
C ASP A 36 6.01 -5.96 -9.29
N ALA A 37 5.24 -6.79 -8.58
CA ALA A 37 4.68 -8.02 -9.14
C ALA A 37 3.73 -7.74 -10.33
N VAL A 38 2.89 -6.70 -10.22
CA VAL A 38 1.98 -6.29 -11.30
C VAL A 38 2.76 -5.75 -12.51
N LEU A 39 3.83 -5.00 -12.29
CA LEU A 39 4.71 -4.47 -13.35
C LEU A 39 5.40 -5.62 -14.10
N ALA A 40 5.87 -6.64 -13.39
CA ALA A 40 6.53 -7.80 -13.97
C ALA A 40 5.60 -8.72 -14.79
N ALA A 41 4.29 -8.73 -14.52
CA ALA A 41 3.35 -9.62 -15.22
C ALA A 41 3.23 -9.26 -16.72
N PRO A 42 3.19 -10.22 -17.66
CA PRO A 42 3.12 -9.95 -19.10
C PRO A 42 1.71 -9.60 -19.58
N VAL A 43 1.16 -8.49 -19.08
CA VAL A 43 -0.18 -8.00 -19.40
C VAL A 43 -0.14 -6.67 -20.16
N ARG A 44 -1.09 -6.45 -21.07
CA ARG A 44 -1.15 -5.22 -21.88
C ARG A 44 -1.63 -3.99 -21.11
N ARG A 45 -2.42 -4.16 -20.04
CA ARG A 45 -3.00 -3.06 -19.27
C ARG A 45 -2.98 -3.38 -17.78
N ARG A 46 -2.62 -2.38 -16.97
CA ARG A 46 -2.57 -2.41 -15.51
C ARG A 46 -3.38 -1.24 -14.97
N VAL A 47 -4.14 -1.45 -13.90
CA VAL A 47 -5.01 -0.41 -13.31
C VAL A 47 -4.84 -0.45 -11.80
N LEU A 48 -4.45 0.69 -11.22
CA LEU A 48 -4.46 0.90 -9.78
C LEU A 48 -5.68 1.76 -9.42
N VAL A 49 -6.60 1.18 -8.64
CA VAL A 49 -7.68 1.95 -8.01
C VAL A 49 -7.25 2.30 -6.59
N LEU A 50 -6.99 3.58 -6.34
CA LEU A 50 -6.46 4.08 -5.07
C LEU A 50 -7.52 4.92 -4.32
N ASP A 51 -7.72 4.61 -3.05
CA ASP A 51 -8.44 5.45 -2.09
C ASP A 51 -7.41 6.31 -1.33
N GLY A 52 -7.42 7.62 -1.58
CA GLY A 52 -6.44 8.58 -1.08
C GLY A 52 -5.48 9.08 -2.15
N ALA A 53 -4.45 9.83 -1.74
CA ALA A 53 -3.43 10.38 -2.63
C ALA A 53 -2.26 9.39 -2.82
N PRO A 54 -1.63 9.35 -3.99
CA PRO A 54 -0.37 8.64 -4.17
C PRO A 54 0.75 9.28 -3.34
N GLY A 55 1.69 8.46 -2.88
CA GLY A 55 2.92 8.90 -2.21
C GLY A 55 4.15 8.65 -3.08
N ALA A 56 5.35 8.82 -2.52
CA ALA A 56 6.62 8.60 -3.23
C ALA A 56 6.88 7.15 -3.65
N TRP A 57 6.02 6.22 -3.23
CA TRP A 57 6.04 4.79 -3.58
C TRP A 57 5.39 4.47 -4.94
N LEU A 58 4.74 5.45 -5.59
CA LEU A 58 4.21 5.35 -6.96
C LEU A 58 4.97 6.29 -7.89
#